data_AF-A0A7M2AHI4-F1
#
_entry.id   AF-A0A7M2AHI4-F1
#
_cell.length_a   1.000
_cell.length_b   1.000
_cell.length_c   1.000
_cell.angle_alpha   90.00
_cell.angle_beta   90.00
_cell.angle_gamma   90.00
#
_symmetry.space_group_name_H-M   'P 1'
#
loop_
_entity.id
_entity.type
_entity.pdbx_description
1 polymer ?
#
loop_
_entity_poly.entity_id
_entity_poly.type
_entity_poly.pdbx_seq_one_letter_code
_entity_poly.pdbx_strand_id
1 'polypeptide(L)'
;MLKYNNCFIDQRGINPHAYLGVREYATRMDKACFLLTNSTFKIGDISRSVGYKDVLLFSKTFKRIKKCTPSEYRKNQECLHHKD
;
A
#
# COMPACT_ATOMS: atom_id res chain seq x y z
N MET A 1 -23.18 1.72 26.15
CA MET A 1 -21.88 1.48 25.51
C MET A 1 -21.53 0.00 25.64
N LEU A 2 -21.41 -0.71 24.51
CA LEU A 2 -20.39 -1.73 24.21
C LEU A 2 -20.63 -2.29 22.79
N LYS A 3 -19.82 -1.79 21.84
CA LYS A 3 -19.24 -2.39 20.62
C LYS A 3 -20.12 -3.34 19.77
N TYR A 4 -20.87 -2.76 18.84
CA TYR A 4 -21.35 -3.46 17.65
C TYR A 4 -20.17 -3.83 16.72
N ASN A 5 -19.65 -5.05 16.85
CA ASN A 5 -18.84 -5.70 15.81
C ASN A 5 -19.74 -6.72 15.07
N ASN A 6 -20.73 -6.22 14.32
CA ASN A 6 -21.53 -7.07 13.43
C ASN A 6 -20.72 -7.38 12.17
N CYS A 7 -19.90 -8.44 12.18
CA CYS A 7 -19.39 -9.04 10.94
C CYS A 7 -20.28 -10.22 10.57
N PHE A 8 -21.15 -9.99 9.57
CA PHE A 8 -21.86 -11.06 8.88
C PHE A 8 -20.85 -12.10 8.37
N ILE A 9 -20.96 -13.33 8.84
CA ILE A 9 -20.16 -14.45 8.33
C ILE A 9 -20.98 -15.08 7.19
N ASP A 10 -20.44 -15.12 5.97
CA ASP A 10 -21.07 -15.76 4.81
C ASP A 10 -21.10 -17.29 4.97
N GLN A 11 -21.95 -17.99 4.22
CA GLN A 11 -22.22 -19.45 4.24
C GLN A 11 -20.98 -20.35 4.01
N ARG A 12 -19.81 -19.74 3.72
CA ARG A 12 -18.51 -20.40 3.56
C ARG A 12 -17.59 -20.27 4.78
N GLY A 13 -18.07 -19.62 5.86
CA GLY A 13 -17.29 -19.41 7.09
C GLY A 13 -16.19 -18.34 6.98
N ILE A 14 -16.19 -17.55 5.90
CA ILE A 14 -15.16 -16.53 5.66
C ILE A 14 -15.67 -15.15 6.08
N ASN A 15 -14.87 -14.43 6.86
CA ASN A 15 -15.12 -13.04 7.22
C ASN A 15 -15.01 -12.14 5.97
N PRO A 16 -16.04 -11.33 5.63
CA PRO A 16 -16.00 -10.40 4.50
C PRO A 16 -14.83 -9.42 4.51
N HIS A 17 -14.31 -9.04 5.68
CA HIS A 17 -13.09 -8.23 5.79
C HIS A 17 -11.83 -8.96 5.28
N ALA A 18 -11.82 -10.30 5.29
CA ALA A 18 -10.77 -11.09 4.64
C ALA A 18 -10.88 -11.04 3.10
N TYR A 19 -12.09 -10.84 2.55
CA TYR A 19 -12.33 -10.69 1.11
C TYR A 19 -12.02 -9.29 0.56
N LEU A 20 -12.03 -8.26 1.39
CA LEU A 20 -11.47 -6.94 1.02
C LEU A 20 -9.95 -6.98 0.81
N GLY A 21 -9.28 -8.07 1.21
CA GLY A 21 -7.83 -8.17 1.37
C GLY A 21 -6.98 -8.32 0.11
N VAL A 22 -7.52 -8.72 -1.04
CA VAL A 22 -6.71 -8.95 -2.27
C VAL A 22 -6.85 -7.84 -3.29
N ARG A 23 -8.06 -7.33 -3.51
CA ARG A 23 -8.32 -6.32 -4.55
C ARG A 23 -7.83 -4.94 -4.10
N GLU A 24 -8.24 -4.48 -2.92
CA GLU A 24 -7.81 -3.18 -2.38
C GLU A 24 -6.30 -3.15 -2.11
N TYR A 25 -5.71 -4.26 -1.68
CA TYR A 25 -4.29 -4.31 -1.32
C TYR A 25 -3.36 -4.17 -2.53
N ALA A 26 -3.69 -4.81 -3.66
CA ALA A 26 -3.00 -4.59 -4.92
C ALA A 26 -3.12 -3.12 -5.35
N THR A 27 -4.33 -2.56 -5.29
CA THR A 27 -4.58 -1.15 -5.65
C THR A 27 -3.78 -0.17 -4.77
N ARG A 28 -3.58 -0.46 -3.48
CA ARG A 28 -2.78 0.37 -2.58
C ARG A 28 -1.31 0.44 -2.97
N MET A 29 -0.72 -0.68 -3.37
CA MET A 29 0.68 -0.74 -3.79
C MET A 29 0.90 -0.13 -5.17
N ASP A 30 -0.05 -0.32 -6.09
CA ASP A 30 0.04 0.31 -7.40
C ASP A 30 -0.15 1.83 -7.33
N LYS A 31 -1.07 2.30 -6.48
CA LYS A 31 -1.19 3.74 -6.15
C LYS A 31 0.08 4.26 -5.49
N ALA A 32 0.71 3.50 -4.59
CA ALA A 32 1.98 3.88 -3.98
C ALA A 32 3.09 3.99 -5.01
N CYS A 33 3.23 3.03 -5.93
CA CYS A 33 4.17 3.09 -7.05
C CYS A 33 3.91 4.34 -7.92
N PHE A 34 2.66 4.58 -8.32
CA PHE A 34 2.30 5.76 -9.08
C PHE A 34 2.71 7.06 -8.38
N LEU A 35 2.41 7.20 -7.09
CA LEU A 35 2.79 8.38 -6.31
C LEU A 35 4.31 8.50 -6.09
N LEU A 36 5.01 7.38 -5.95
CA LEU A 36 6.47 7.37 -5.80
C LEU A 36 7.18 7.84 -7.08
N THR A 37 6.61 7.54 -8.25
CA THR A 37 7.15 7.92 -9.57
C THR A 37 6.69 9.31 -10.01
N ASN A 38 5.44 9.69 -9.77
CA ASN A 38 4.82 10.88 -10.36
C ASN A 38 4.71 12.07 -9.37
N SER A 39 5.28 11.97 -8.16
CA SER A 39 5.23 13.05 -7.19
C SER A 39 6.50 13.12 -6.33
N THR A 40 6.75 14.30 -5.77
CA THR A 40 7.83 14.56 -4.81
C THR A 40 7.38 14.41 -3.35
N PHE A 41 6.18 13.86 -3.11
CA PHE A 41 5.63 13.73 -1.76
C PHE A 41 6.54 12.90 -0.85
N LYS A 42 6.55 13.20 0.46
CA LYS A 42 7.33 12.40 1.40
C LYS A 42 6.74 11.01 1.48
N ILE A 43 7.58 10.00 1.69
CA ILE A 43 7.16 8.59 1.78
C ILE A 43 6.09 8.39 2.88
N GLY A 44 6.17 9.15 3.97
CA GLY A 44 5.16 9.14 5.03
C GLY A 44 3.78 9.65 4.56
N ASP A 45 3.73 10.66 3.69
CA ASP A 45 2.47 11.18 3.13
C ASP A 45 1.86 10.19 2.14
N ILE A 46 2.69 9.57 1.30
CA ILE A 46 2.27 8.51 0.38
C ILE A 46 1.69 7.33 1.16
N SER A 47 2.40 6.90 2.21
CA SER A 47 1.96 5.83 3.11
C SER A 47 0.56 6.09 3.68
N ARG A 48 0.32 7.31 4.19
CA ARG A 48 -1.00 7.72 4.68
C ARG A 48 -2.06 7.78 3.57
N SER A 49 -1.71 8.32 2.40
CA SER A 49 -2.60 8.44 1.24
C SER A 49 -3.02 7.09 0.64
N VAL A 50 -2.21 6.05 0.81
CA VAL A 50 -2.53 4.68 0.45
C VAL A 50 -3.05 3.86 1.65
N GLY A 51 -3.47 4.52 2.72
CA GLY A 51 -4.23 3.93 3.84
C GLY A 51 -3.39 3.27 4.95
N TYR A 52 -2.07 3.45 4.97
CA TYR A 52 -1.23 2.94 6.06
C TYR A 52 -1.12 3.98 7.17
N LYS A 53 -1.51 3.59 8.38
CA LYS A 53 -1.32 4.43 9.58
C LYS A 53 0.15 4.50 10.00
N ASP A 54 0.87 3.39 9.83
CA ASP A 54 2.28 3.25 10.18
C ASP A 54 3.15 3.17 8.90
N VAL A 55 4.09 4.11 8.79
CA VAL A 55 5.03 4.23 7.67
C VAL A 55 6.04 3.08 7.65
N LEU A 56 6.41 2.54 8.80
CA LEU A 56 7.31 1.38 8.90
C LEU A 56 6.64 0.11 8.39
N LEU A 57 5.36 -0.09 8.75
CA LEU A 57 4.57 -1.20 8.23
C LEU A 57 4.41 -1.10 6.71
N PHE A 58 4.13 0.09 6.19
CA PHE A 58 4.12 0.35 4.74
C PHE A 58 5.45 -0.01 4.10
N SER A 59 6.57 0.49 4.63
CA SER A 59 7.90 0.28 4.06
C SER A 59 8.29 -1.20 4.04
N LYS A 60 8.03 -1.94 5.13
CA LYS A 60 8.25 -3.40 5.20
C LYS A 60 7.40 -4.14 4.17
N THR A 61 6.14 -3.74 4.06
CA THR A 61 5.19 -4.36 3.14
C THR A 61 5.56 -4.11 1.68
N PHE A 62 5.86 -2.86 1.34
CA PHE A 62 6.30 -2.45 0.01
C PHE A 62 7.56 -3.21 -0.40
N LYS A 63 8.55 -3.30 0.49
CA LYS A 63 9.77 -4.09 0.25
C LYS A 63 9.50 -5.56 0.02
N ARG A 64 8.56 -6.16 0.76
CA ARG A 64 8.20 -7.58 0.56
C ARG A 64 7.60 -7.84 -0.82
N ILE A 65 6.78 -6.91 -1.32
CA ILE A 65 6.03 -7.02 -2.57
C ILE A 65 6.88 -6.63 -3.78
N LYS A 66 7.46 -5.43 -3.77
CA LYS A 66 8.22 -4.85 -4.90
C LYS A 66 9.72 -5.17 -4.84
N LYS A 67 10.17 -5.92 -3.82
CA LYS A 67 11.55 -6.38 -3.60
C LYS A 67 12.60 -5.28 -3.42
N CYS A 68 12.16 -4.03 -3.25
CA CYS A 68 13.00 -2.85 -2.98
C CYS A 68 12.25 -1.89 -2.03
N THR A 69 12.97 -1.01 -1.36
CA THR A 69 12.36 0.00 -0.48
C THR A 69 11.66 1.09 -1.30
N PRO A 70 10.67 1.82 -0.74
CA PRO A 70 10.02 2.94 -1.42
C PRO A 70 11.01 4.02 -1.89
N SER A 71 12.08 4.29 -1.11
CA SER A 71 13.13 5.24 -1.46
C SER A 71 13.96 4.78 -2.65
N GLU A 72 14.38 3.51 -2.66
CA GLU A 72 15.10 2.91 -3.79
C GLU A 72 14.23 2.88 -5.04
N TYR A 73 12.94 2.55 -4.91
CA TYR A 73 11.99 2.55 -6.01
C TYR A 73 11.89 3.94 -6.67
N ARG A 74 11.79 5.00 -5.87
CA ARG A 74 11.79 6.40 -6.35
C ARG A 74 13.09 6.73 -7.09
N LYS A 75 14.24 6.47 -6.47
CA LYS A 75 15.56 6.77 -7.05
C LYS A 75 15.80 6.04 -8.37
N ASN A 76 15.36 4.78 -8.47
CA ASN A 76 15.55 3.98 -9.67
C ASN A 76 14.70 4.46 -10.85
N GLN A 77 13.57 5.14 -10.59
CA GLN A 77 12.74 5.75 -11.64
C GLN A 77 13.36 7.06 -12.16
N GLU A 78 14.03 7.83 -11.29
CA GLU A 78 14.81 9.01 -11.70
C GLU A 78 15.94 8.64 -12.68
N CYS A 79 16.57 7.46 -12.52
CA CYS A 79 17.58 6.96 -13.45
C CYS A 79 17.04 6.49 -14.82
N LEU A 80 15.76 6.12 -14.93
CA LEU A 80 15.15 5.69 -16.20
C LEU A 80 14.68 6.86 -17.07
N HIS A 81 14.45 8.04 -16.48
CA HIS A 81 14.02 9.24 -17.20
C HIS A 81 15.19 10.08 -17.75
N HIS A 82 16.43 9.67 -17.52
CA HIS A 82 17.66 10.37 -17.94
C HIS A 82 18.43 9.62 -19.04
N LYS A 83 17.79 8.66 -19.71
CA LYS A 83 18.31 8.09 -20.96
C LYS A 83 17.66 8.85 -22.12
N ASP A 84 18.20 10.03 -22.38
CA ASP A 84 18.15 10.69 -23.69
C ASP A 84 18.90 9.85 -24.75
#